data_AF-I4Y754-F1
#
_entry.id   AF-I4Y754-F1
#
_cell.length_a   1.000
_cell.length_b   1.000
_cell.length_c   1.000
_cell.angle_alpha   90.00
_cell.angle_beta   90.00
_cell.angle_gamma   90.00
#
_symmetry.space_group_name_H-M   'P 1'
#
loop_
_entity.id
_entity.type
_entity.pdbx_description
1 polymer ?
#
loop_
_entity_poly.entity_id
_entity_poly.type
_entity_poly.pdbx_seq_one_letter_code
_entity_poly.pdbx_strand_id
1 'polypeptide(L)'
;MDLDSRTKAHIRNTKKSKTKVRRISNAREGALDYSLTGSLDDVEKTEYTKARPQNIQAWNSHIEDQIQIAQRNGKFSNLPGRGKPLASLNEENAFISRDEQILNRLISRQGAVPPFVEMQMSVERETTSFRNYLREEIVKRALVDLPNYSSDDVVRSYRDQVWEDRNVSYHNILIDRVNSIIKSYNAIAPAFSRRGLLVLETEMKNAREEALPVIINRLRHPRATSKPAKQDKKPSTLIGRIRELFGGVN
;
A
#
# COMPACT_ATOMS: atom_id res chain seq x y z
N MET A 1 -34.44 -44.08 -19.64
CA MET A 1 -34.43 -45.51 -19.26
C MET A 1 -33.58 -45.67 -18.01
N ASP A 2 -34.21 -45.83 -16.85
CA ASP A 2 -33.50 -46.02 -15.58
C ASP A 2 -32.94 -47.44 -15.49
N LEU A 3 -31.61 -47.55 -15.35
CA LEU A 3 -30.93 -48.83 -15.21
C LEU A 3 -31.29 -49.50 -13.86
N ASP A 4 -31.64 -50.79 -13.93
CA ASP A 4 -31.99 -51.64 -12.79
C ASP A 4 -30.86 -51.69 -11.73
N SER A 5 -31.24 -51.80 -10.46
CA SER A 5 -30.35 -51.80 -9.30
C SER A 5 -29.22 -52.84 -9.39
N ARG A 6 -29.49 -54.03 -9.93
CA ARG A 6 -28.49 -55.09 -10.14
C ARG A 6 -27.47 -54.72 -11.20
N THR A 7 -27.91 -54.08 -12.28
CA THR A 7 -27.00 -53.60 -13.34
C THR A 7 -26.08 -52.50 -12.85
N LYS A 8 -26.58 -51.57 -12.02
CA LYS A 8 -25.79 -50.53 -11.34
C LYS A 8 -24.73 -51.14 -10.41
N ALA A 9 -25.06 -52.20 -9.68
CA ALA A 9 -24.11 -52.92 -8.82
C ALA A 9 -23.00 -53.62 -9.62
N HIS A 10 -23.35 -54.28 -10.73
CA HIS A 10 -22.38 -54.92 -11.62
C HIS A 10 -21.42 -53.89 -12.25
N ILE A 11 -21.93 -52.74 -12.71
CA ILE A 11 -21.11 -51.63 -13.22
C ILE A 11 -20.16 -51.10 -12.13
N ARG A 12 -20.60 -51.01 -10.88
CA ARG A 12 -19.75 -50.57 -9.76
C ARG A 12 -18.62 -51.55 -9.48
N ASN A 13 -18.91 -52.85 -9.47
CA ASN A 13 -17.91 -53.90 -9.21
C ASN A 13 -16.89 -54.01 -10.33
N THR A 14 -17.33 -53.92 -11.59
CA THR A 14 -16.42 -53.87 -12.75
C THR A 14 -15.53 -52.63 -12.73
N LYS A 15 -16.06 -51.45 -12.35
CA LYS A 15 -15.25 -50.23 -12.14
C LYS A 15 -14.22 -50.40 -11.02
N LYS A 16 -14.59 -50.96 -9.87
CA LYS A 16 -13.66 -51.25 -8.75
C LYS A 16 -12.54 -52.21 -9.19
N SER A 17 -12.88 -53.29 -9.91
CA SER A 17 -11.89 -54.23 -10.46
C SER A 17 -10.91 -53.52 -11.40
N LYS A 18 -11.42 -52.71 -12.35
CA LYS A 18 -10.58 -51.91 -13.26
C LYS A 18 -9.64 -50.96 -12.53
N THR A 19 -10.09 -50.30 -11.45
CA THR A 19 -9.20 -49.43 -10.65
C THR A 19 -8.10 -50.21 -9.93
N LYS A 20 -8.40 -51.41 -9.42
CA LYS A 20 -7.41 -52.28 -8.77
C LYS A 20 -6.35 -52.76 -9.76
N VAL A 21 -6.78 -53.18 -10.95
CA VAL A 21 -5.87 -53.59 -12.04
C VAL A 21 -4.97 -52.44 -12.48
N ARG A 22 -5.51 -51.22 -12.65
CA ARG A 22 -4.70 -50.03 -12.97
C ARG A 22 -3.67 -49.70 -11.89
N ARG A 23 -4.02 -49.83 -10.61
CA ARG A 23 -3.06 -49.63 -9.51
C ARG A 23 -1.91 -50.63 -9.57
N ILE A 24 -2.20 -51.89 -9.86
CA ILE A 24 -1.19 -52.94 -9.98
C ILE A 24 -0.33 -52.72 -11.23
N SER A 25 -0.93 -52.32 -12.36
CA SER A 25 -0.20 -51.95 -13.59
C SER A 25 0.75 -50.79 -13.32
N ASN A 26 0.27 -49.69 -12.74
CA ASN A 26 1.08 -48.52 -12.43
C ASN A 26 2.19 -48.84 -11.42
N ALA A 27 1.93 -49.69 -10.43
CA ALA A 27 2.96 -50.10 -9.48
C ALA A 27 4.04 -50.96 -10.17
N ARG A 28 3.63 -51.83 -11.09
CA ARG A 28 4.55 -52.68 -11.86
C ARG A 28 5.34 -51.87 -12.88
N GLU A 29 4.70 -50.95 -13.59
CA GLU A 29 5.34 -49.98 -14.49
C GLU A 29 6.29 -49.06 -13.70
N GLY A 30 5.88 -48.54 -12.54
CA GLY A 30 6.76 -47.72 -11.70
C GLY A 30 7.96 -48.49 -11.16
N ALA A 31 7.79 -49.77 -10.80
CA ALA A 31 8.91 -50.63 -10.41
C ALA A 31 9.84 -50.95 -11.58
N LEU A 32 9.27 -51.19 -12.78
CA LEU A 32 10.04 -51.39 -14.00
C LEU A 32 10.78 -50.12 -14.41
N ASP A 33 10.12 -48.97 -14.34
CA ASP A 33 10.72 -47.66 -14.63
C ASP A 33 11.84 -47.37 -13.63
N TYR A 34 11.66 -47.66 -12.33
CA TYR A 34 12.74 -47.54 -11.35
C TYR A 34 13.92 -48.48 -11.64
N SER A 35 13.64 -49.70 -12.10
CA SER A 35 14.69 -50.65 -12.50
C SER A 35 15.38 -50.28 -13.82
N LEU A 36 14.65 -49.66 -14.75
CA LEU A 36 15.11 -49.31 -16.08
C LEU A 36 15.85 -47.96 -16.07
N THR A 37 15.31 -46.96 -15.37
CA THR A 37 15.96 -45.68 -15.08
C THR A 37 17.17 -45.87 -14.18
N GLY A 38 17.06 -46.75 -13.16
CA GLY A 38 18.20 -47.22 -12.39
C GLY A 38 19.28 -47.81 -13.31
N SER A 39 18.89 -48.60 -14.31
CA SER A 39 19.84 -49.21 -15.27
C SER A 39 20.36 -48.25 -16.36
N LEU A 40 19.72 -47.12 -16.63
CA LEU A 40 20.10 -46.15 -17.67
C LEU A 40 21.00 -45.03 -17.11
N ASP A 41 20.79 -44.61 -15.87
CA ASP A 41 21.69 -43.65 -15.17
C ASP A 41 22.99 -44.33 -14.66
N ASP A 42 23.05 -45.66 -14.66
CA ASP A 42 24.18 -46.45 -14.13
C ASP A 42 25.39 -46.60 -15.07
N VAL A 43 25.39 -45.96 -16.25
CA VAL A 43 26.58 -45.95 -17.14
C VAL A 43 27.59 -44.83 -16.78
N GLU A 44 27.21 -43.84 -15.97
CA GLU A 44 28.12 -42.72 -15.61
C GLU A 44 28.43 -42.56 -14.11
N LYS A 45 27.86 -43.39 -13.21
CA LYS A 45 28.16 -43.31 -11.77
C LYS A 45 28.38 -44.68 -11.14
N THR A 46 29.47 -45.34 -11.51
CA THR A 46 30.07 -46.43 -10.73
C THR A 46 30.75 -45.90 -9.46
N GLU A 47 30.02 -45.23 -8.59
CA GLU A 47 30.52 -44.87 -7.26
C GLU A 47 29.36 -44.78 -6.25
N TYR A 48 29.37 -45.74 -5.31
CA TYR A 48 28.66 -45.77 -4.03
C TYR A 48 27.24 -46.36 -3.96
N THR A 49 27.14 -47.69 -3.92
CA THR A 49 26.25 -48.35 -2.93
C THR A 49 26.87 -48.20 -1.52
N LYS A 50 27.02 -46.97 -1.03
CA LYS A 50 27.54 -46.74 0.33
C LYS A 50 26.52 -47.26 1.34
N ALA A 51 26.95 -48.19 2.19
CA ALA A 51 26.16 -48.71 3.30
C ALA A 51 25.66 -47.55 4.17
N ARG A 52 24.38 -47.59 4.58
CA ARG A 52 23.80 -46.57 5.46
C ARG A 52 24.60 -46.51 6.76
N PRO A 53 25.05 -45.32 7.20
CA PRO A 53 25.84 -45.18 8.42
C PRO A 53 25.04 -45.66 9.64
N GLN A 54 25.66 -46.48 10.48
CA GLN A 54 25.01 -47.13 11.63
C GLN A 54 25.08 -46.30 12.92
N ASN A 55 25.94 -45.25 12.96
CA ASN A 55 26.21 -44.46 14.17
C ASN A 55 26.06 -42.95 13.90
N ILE A 56 25.67 -42.17 14.92
CA ILE A 56 25.49 -40.71 14.85
C ILE A 56 26.75 -39.97 14.42
N GLN A 57 27.94 -40.39 14.86
CA GLN A 57 29.20 -39.80 14.43
C GLN A 57 29.46 -40.05 12.93
N ALA A 58 29.09 -41.23 12.44
CA ALA A 58 29.16 -41.55 11.02
C ALA A 58 28.12 -40.76 10.21
N TRP A 59 26.94 -40.47 10.77
CA TRP A 59 25.97 -39.54 10.19
C TRP A 59 26.53 -38.12 10.10
N ASN A 60 27.16 -37.61 11.15
CA ASN A 60 27.75 -36.26 11.14
C ASN A 60 28.83 -36.14 10.07
N SER A 61 29.73 -37.12 9.95
CA SER A 61 30.74 -37.14 8.88
C SER A 61 30.09 -37.22 7.49
N HIS A 62 29.05 -38.04 7.33
CA HIS A 62 28.36 -38.16 6.04
C HIS A 62 27.61 -36.88 5.66
N ILE A 63 26.99 -36.21 6.64
CA ILE A 63 26.32 -34.92 6.45
C ILE A 63 27.33 -33.86 6.07
N GLU A 64 28.47 -33.79 6.73
CA GLU A 64 29.55 -32.85 6.43
C GLU A 64 30.08 -33.05 4.99
N ASP A 65 30.36 -34.30 4.60
CA ASP A 65 30.78 -34.63 3.23
C ASP A 65 29.73 -34.17 2.20
N GLN A 66 28.44 -34.40 2.48
CA GLN A 66 27.34 -33.98 1.60
C GLN A 66 27.21 -32.47 1.51
N ILE A 67 27.39 -31.74 2.62
CA ILE A 67 27.40 -30.28 2.65
C ILE A 67 28.56 -29.75 1.81
N GLN A 68 29.77 -30.31 1.95
CA GLN A 68 30.94 -29.92 1.16
C GLN A 68 30.75 -30.20 -0.33
N ILE A 69 30.20 -31.36 -0.70
CA ILE A 69 29.86 -31.69 -2.09
C ILE A 69 28.81 -30.70 -2.64
N ALA A 70 27.79 -30.36 -1.85
CA ALA A 70 26.76 -29.41 -2.26
C ALA A 70 27.31 -27.97 -2.40
N GLN A 71 28.25 -27.56 -1.54
CA GLN A 71 28.97 -26.29 -1.65
C GLN A 71 29.85 -26.25 -2.89
N ARG A 72 30.64 -27.30 -3.14
CA ARG A 72 31.49 -27.43 -4.33
C ARG A 72 30.68 -27.40 -5.62
N ASN A 73 29.51 -28.03 -5.60
CA ASN A 73 28.58 -28.05 -6.72
C ASN A 73 27.78 -26.73 -6.88
N GLY A 74 28.06 -25.71 -6.06
CA GLY A 74 27.42 -24.40 -6.16
C GLY A 74 25.92 -24.39 -5.85
N LYS A 75 25.38 -25.44 -5.20
CA LYS A 75 23.94 -25.57 -4.93
C LYS A 75 23.41 -24.47 -3.99
N PHE A 76 24.28 -23.83 -3.21
CA PHE A 76 23.94 -22.72 -2.32
C PHE A 76 24.03 -21.33 -3.00
N SER A 77 24.62 -21.24 -4.19
CA SER A 77 24.85 -19.97 -4.89
C SER A 77 23.58 -19.40 -5.53
N ASN A 78 22.61 -20.24 -5.91
CA ASN A 78 21.34 -19.84 -6.53
C ASN A 78 20.13 -20.34 -5.74
N LEU A 79 20.08 -20.04 -4.44
CA LEU A 79 18.89 -20.31 -3.64
C LEU A 79 17.77 -19.34 -4.04
N PRO A 80 16.55 -19.83 -4.35
CA PRO A 80 15.42 -18.95 -4.62
C PRO A 80 15.16 -18.06 -3.39
N GLY A 81 15.20 -16.75 -3.60
CA GLY A 81 14.94 -15.77 -2.53
C GLY A 81 16.17 -15.27 -1.76
N ARG A 82 17.41 -15.61 -2.16
CA ARG A 82 18.62 -15.05 -1.53
C ARG A 82 18.65 -13.51 -1.63
N GLY A 83 18.75 -12.82 -0.49
CA GLY A 83 18.82 -11.35 -0.41
C GLY A 83 17.51 -10.62 -0.68
N LYS A 84 16.43 -11.33 -1.05
CA LYS A 84 15.09 -10.75 -1.09
C LYS A 84 14.48 -10.86 0.32
N PRO A 85 13.75 -9.83 0.79
CA PRO A 85 12.94 -10.01 1.99
C PRO A 85 12.04 -11.22 1.78
N LEU A 86 11.80 -12.00 2.85
CA LEU A 86 10.84 -13.09 2.82
C LEU A 86 9.54 -12.57 2.20
N ALA A 87 8.92 -13.35 1.31
CA ALA A 87 7.63 -12.98 0.74
C ALA A 87 6.71 -12.60 1.91
N SER A 88 6.17 -11.38 1.89
CA SER A 88 5.51 -10.77 3.03
C SER A 88 4.55 -11.76 3.69
N LEU A 89 4.93 -12.19 4.90
CA LEU A 89 4.17 -13.05 5.81
C LEU A 89 2.95 -12.32 6.40
N ASN A 90 2.31 -11.41 5.65
CA ASN A 90 1.00 -10.88 6.04
C ASN A 90 -0.07 -11.99 6.11
N GLU A 91 0.27 -13.22 5.70
CA GLU A 91 -0.55 -14.42 5.79
C GLU A 91 -0.29 -15.26 7.05
N GLU A 92 0.81 -15.02 7.79
CA GLU A 92 1.22 -15.85 8.93
C GLU A 92 1.30 -15.07 10.26
N ASN A 93 0.67 -13.89 10.34
CA ASN A 93 0.43 -13.32 11.64
C ASN A 93 -0.73 -14.09 12.29
N ALA A 94 -0.40 -15.07 13.14
CA ALA A 94 -1.38 -15.96 13.79
C ALA A 94 -2.42 -15.21 14.65
N PHE A 95 -2.16 -13.94 14.96
CA PHE A 95 -3.04 -13.06 15.71
C PHE A 95 -4.05 -12.30 14.84
N ILE A 96 -3.93 -12.36 13.51
CA ILE A 96 -4.87 -11.71 12.60
C ILE A 96 -5.91 -12.75 12.18
N SER A 97 -7.18 -12.46 12.44
CA SER A 97 -8.29 -13.35 12.07
C SER A 97 -8.34 -13.57 10.55
N ARG A 98 -8.89 -14.71 10.11
CA ARG A 98 -9.01 -15.03 8.67
C ARG A 98 -9.77 -13.95 7.91
N ASP A 99 -10.74 -13.32 8.55
CA ASP A 99 -11.54 -12.23 7.99
C ASP A 99 -10.70 -10.96 7.82
N GLU A 100 -9.89 -10.58 8.81
CA GLU A 100 -8.97 -9.44 8.70
C GLU A 100 -7.88 -9.66 7.63
N GLN A 101 -7.42 -10.91 7.44
CA GLN A 101 -6.50 -11.25 6.35
C GLN A 101 -7.15 -11.00 4.98
N ILE A 102 -8.42 -11.40 4.81
CA ILE A 102 -9.18 -11.18 3.58
C ILE A 102 -9.42 -9.69 3.39
N LEU A 103 -9.79 -8.96 4.45
CA LEU A 103 -10.07 -7.53 4.44
C LEU A 103 -8.81 -6.73 4.06
N ASN A 104 -7.67 -7.02 4.69
CA ASN A 104 -6.37 -6.39 4.36
C ASN A 104 -5.94 -6.68 2.92
N ARG A 105 -6.16 -7.92 2.45
CA ARG A 105 -5.88 -8.30 1.05
C ARG A 105 -6.83 -7.59 0.09
N LEU A 106 -8.10 -7.40 0.44
CA LEU A 106 -9.10 -6.71 -0.38
C LEU A 106 -8.76 -5.22 -0.50
N ILE A 107 -8.45 -4.57 0.62
CA ILE A 107 -7.96 -3.18 0.67
C ILE A 107 -6.73 -3.04 -0.23
N SER A 108 -5.74 -3.92 -0.06
CA SER A 108 -4.47 -3.84 -0.79
C SER A 108 -4.56 -4.22 -2.26
N ARG A 109 -5.45 -5.15 -2.67
CA ARG A 109 -5.59 -5.62 -4.06
C ARG A 109 -6.55 -4.79 -4.91
N GLN A 110 -7.65 -4.32 -4.33
CA GLN A 110 -8.70 -3.62 -5.08
C GLN A 110 -8.65 -2.10 -4.90
N GLY A 111 -7.78 -1.58 -4.01
CA GLY A 111 -7.84 -0.18 -3.62
C GLY A 111 -9.18 0.20 -3.01
N ALA A 112 -9.94 -0.79 -2.52
CA ALA A 112 -11.28 -0.61 -1.99
C ALA A 112 -11.16 0.07 -0.63
N VAL A 113 -11.28 1.38 -0.64
CA VAL A 113 -11.32 2.22 0.55
C VAL A 113 -12.72 2.12 1.14
N PRO A 114 -12.89 1.87 2.45
CA PRO A 114 -14.23 1.85 3.04
C PRO A 114 -14.99 3.14 2.72
N PRO A 115 -16.31 3.09 2.47
CA PRO A 115 -17.07 4.26 2.01
C PRO A 115 -16.94 5.50 2.91
N PHE A 116 -16.81 5.29 4.24
CA PHE A 116 -16.59 6.39 5.17
C PHE A 116 -15.21 7.02 5.04
N VAL A 117 -14.18 6.27 4.66
CA VAL A 117 -12.82 6.79 4.46
C VAL A 117 -12.76 7.63 3.17
N GLU A 118 -13.48 7.24 2.11
CA GLU A 118 -13.62 8.10 0.91
C GLU A 118 -14.28 9.44 1.26
N MET A 119 -15.36 9.40 2.04
CA MET A 119 -16.04 10.61 2.51
C MET A 119 -15.17 11.42 3.48
N GLN A 120 -14.33 10.77 4.28
CA GLN A 120 -13.36 11.44 5.14
C GLN A 120 -12.40 12.30 4.32
N MET A 121 -11.88 11.79 3.20
CA MET A 121 -11.01 12.57 2.31
C MET A 121 -11.75 13.78 1.72
N SER A 122 -13.05 13.65 1.44
CA SER A 122 -13.90 14.77 0.99
C SER A 122 -14.06 15.83 2.08
N VAL A 123 -14.37 15.42 3.32
CA VAL A 123 -14.45 16.33 4.47
C VAL A 123 -13.13 17.07 4.68
N GLU A 124 -12.00 16.36 4.65
CA GLU A 124 -10.68 16.94 4.82
C GLU A 124 -10.34 17.95 3.72
N ARG A 125 -10.66 17.62 2.46
CA ARG A 125 -10.44 18.52 1.33
C ARG A 125 -11.23 19.82 1.48
N GLU A 126 -12.52 19.73 1.79
CA GLU A 126 -13.40 20.91 1.91
C GLU A 126 -13.09 21.73 3.17
N THR A 127 -12.76 21.08 4.29
CA THR A 127 -12.30 21.78 5.49
C THR A 127 -11.00 22.53 5.24
N THR A 128 -10.06 21.89 4.53
CA THR A 128 -8.76 22.48 4.19
C THR A 128 -8.92 23.63 3.20
N SER A 129 -9.78 23.49 2.17
CA SER A 129 -10.03 24.56 1.21
C SER A 129 -10.64 25.79 1.89
N PHE A 130 -11.61 25.58 2.79
CA PHE A 130 -12.26 26.63 3.57
C PHE A 130 -11.28 27.38 4.48
N ARG A 131 -10.46 26.65 5.25
CA ARG A 131 -9.44 27.26 6.12
C ARG A 131 -8.39 28.01 5.33
N ASN A 132 -7.97 27.46 4.18
CA ASN A 132 -7.03 28.12 3.29
C ASN A 132 -7.59 29.42 2.73
N TYR A 133 -8.86 29.40 2.31
CA TYR A 133 -9.56 30.60 1.85
C TYR A 133 -9.57 31.69 2.93
N LEU A 134 -10.03 31.37 4.15
CA LEU A 134 -10.07 32.35 5.24
C LEU A 134 -8.69 32.93 5.54
N ARG A 135 -7.67 32.06 5.61
CA ARG A 135 -6.29 32.49 5.87
C ARG A 135 -5.79 33.42 4.78
N GLU A 136 -5.99 33.09 3.52
CA GLU A 136 -5.55 33.92 2.41
C GLU A 136 -6.21 35.29 2.40
N GLU A 137 -7.52 35.36 2.63
CA GLU A 137 -8.25 36.63 2.69
C GLU A 137 -7.79 37.50 3.86
N ILE A 138 -7.65 36.92 5.05
CA ILE A 138 -7.13 37.64 6.23
C ILE A 138 -5.72 38.17 5.97
N VAL A 139 -4.83 37.34 5.39
CA VAL A 139 -3.46 37.76 5.09
C VAL A 139 -3.44 38.87 4.04
N LYS A 140 -4.21 38.75 2.95
CA LYS A 140 -4.29 39.81 1.92
C LYS A 140 -4.76 41.11 2.53
N ARG A 141 -5.80 41.06 3.36
CA ARG A 141 -6.39 42.25 3.98
C ARG A 141 -5.45 42.91 4.97
N ALA A 142 -4.83 42.12 5.84
CA ALA A 142 -3.85 42.61 6.79
C ALA A 142 -2.66 43.32 6.10
N LEU A 143 -2.20 42.81 4.96
CA LEU A 143 -1.10 43.46 4.22
C LEU A 143 -1.49 44.77 3.53
N VAL A 144 -2.78 44.97 3.24
CA VAL A 144 -3.29 46.22 2.66
C VAL A 144 -3.47 47.28 3.75
N ASP A 145 -4.01 46.88 4.90
CA ASP A 145 -4.40 47.82 5.96
C ASP A 145 -3.23 48.15 6.91
N LEU A 146 -2.29 47.22 7.15
CA LEU A 146 -1.13 47.46 8.01
C LEU A 146 0.09 47.99 7.24
N PRO A 147 0.81 48.99 7.78
CA PRO A 147 2.09 49.41 7.22
C PRO A 147 3.19 48.36 7.46
N ASN A 148 4.18 48.33 6.57
CA ASN A 148 5.31 47.37 6.58
C ASN A 148 6.13 47.34 7.88
N TYR A 149 6.08 48.40 8.69
CA TYR A 149 6.84 48.54 9.94
C TYR A 149 6.00 48.28 11.20
N SER A 150 4.82 47.66 11.07
CA SER A 150 3.94 47.37 12.20
C SER A 150 4.61 46.45 13.24
N SER A 151 4.45 46.78 14.52
CA SER A 151 4.90 45.95 15.64
C SER A 151 4.09 44.64 15.73
N ASP A 152 4.68 43.58 16.30
CA ASP A 152 4.02 42.28 16.47
C ASP A 152 2.70 42.39 17.24
N ASP A 153 2.68 43.21 18.31
CA ASP A 153 1.48 43.42 19.12
C ASP A 153 0.33 44.06 18.32
N VAL A 154 0.66 44.99 17.42
CA VAL A 154 -0.33 45.62 16.54
C VAL A 154 -0.90 44.60 15.58
N VAL A 155 -0.06 43.74 15.00
CA VAL A 155 -0.50 42.66 14.10
C VAL A 155 -1.38 41.64 14.83
N ARG A 156 -1.07 41.31 16.09
CA ARG A 156 -1.89 40.39 16.92
C ARG A 156 -3.26 40.94 17.25
N SER A 157 -3.35 42.24 17.51
CA SER A 157 -4.61 42.92 17.82
C SER A 157 -5.43 43.29 16.58
N TYR A 158 -4.87 43.12 15.39
CA TYR A 158 -5.52 43.50 14.14
C TYR A 158 -6.79 42.68 13.88
N ARG A 159 -7.88 43.39 13.59
CA ARG A 159 -9.17 42.82 13.22
C ARG A 159 -9.90 43.75 12.25
N ASP A 160 -10.26 43.24 11.09
CA ASP A 160 -11.13 43.97 10.15
C ASP A 160 -12.60 43.59 10.39
N GLN A 161 -13.21 44.27 11.38
CA GLN A 161 -14.61 44.06 11.73
C GLN A 161 -15.55 44.37 10.56
N VAL A 162 -15.20 45.36 9.73
CA VAL A 162 -16.07 45.80 8.64
C VAL A 162 -16.10 44.76 7.52
N TRP A 163 -14.97 44.11 7.23
CA TRP A 163 -14.94 42.97 6.32
C TRP A 163 -15.69 41.76 6.88
N GLU A 164 -15.51 41.45 8.16
CA GLU A 164 -16.22 40.34 8.83
C GLU A 164 -17.72 40.53 8.65
N ASP A 165 -18.25 41.69 9.07
CA ASP A 165 -19.69 42.01 9.03
C ASP A 165 -20.28 41.94 7.62
N ARG A 166 -19.55 42.41 6.60
CA ARG A 166 -19.99 42.35 5.20
C ARG A 166 -20.03 40.92 4.64
N ASN A 167 -19.11 40.05 5.07
CA ASN A 167 -18.95 38.70 4.52
C ASN A 167 -19.57 37.61 5.40
N VAL A 168 -20.22 37.94 6.52
CA VAL A 168 -20.85 36.96 7.42
C VAL A 168 -21.79 36.02 6.67
N SER A 169 -22.66 36.55 5.80
CA SER A 169 -23.61 35.73 5.02
C SER A 169 -22.90 34.72 4.12
N TYR A 170 -21.84 35.15 3.44
CA TYR A 170 -21.03 34.29 2.59
C TYR A 170 -20.31 33.21 3.38
N HIS A 171 -19.67 33.57 4.50
CA HIS A 171 -18.99 32.61 5.36
C HIS A 171 -19.93 31.60 5.99
N ASN A 172 -21.16 32.01 6.35
CA ASN A 172 -22.18 31.08 6.83
C ASN A 172 -22.55 30.04 5.76
N ILE A 173 -22.74 30.45 4.51
CA ILE A 173 -23.00 29.51 3.40
C ILE A 173 -21.84 28.52 3.22
N LEU A 174 -20.59 28.99 3.31
CA LEU A 174 -19.41 28.11 3.20
C LEU A 174 -19.34 27.10 4.34
N ILE A 175 -19.60 27.54 5.57
CA ILE A 175 -19.62 26.64 6.74
C ILE A 175 -20.77 25.66 6.66
N ASP A 176 -21.96 26.10 6.26
CA ASP A 176 -23.11 25.21 6.07
C ASP A 176 -22.82 24.12 5.03
N ARG A 177 -22.12 24.47 3.95
CA ARG A 177 -21.63 23.51 2.96
C ARG A 177 -20.68 22.50 3.60
N VAL A 178 -19.64 22.93 4.32
CA VAL A 178 -18.70 22.00 4.98
C VAL A 178 -19.41 21.13 6.02
N ASN A 179 -20.28 21.72 6.83
CA ASN A 179 -21.06 21.03 7.85
C ASN A 179 -22.04 20.02 7.26
N SER A 180 -22.58 20.26 6.07
CA SER A 180 -23.43 19.28 5.37
C SER A 180 -22.67 18.00 5.03
N ILE A 181 -21.40 18.13 4.63
CA ILE A 181 -20.51 17.00 4.30
C ILE A 181 -20.05 16.30 5.59
N ILE A 182 -19.79 17.05 6.66
CA ILE A 182 -19.49 16.46 7.97
C ILE A 182 -20.70 15.65 8.47
N LYS A 183 -21.94 16.13 8.28
CA LYS A 183 -23.15 15.39 8.65
C LYS A 183 -23.29 14.10 7.85
N SER A 184 -23.05 14.12 6.53
CA SER A 184 -23.11 12.92 5.70
C SER A 184 -22.01 11.90 6.07
N TYR A 185 -20.81 12.37 6.39
CA TYR A 185 -19.73 11.55 6.92
C TYR A 185 -20.10 10.91 8.26
N ASN A 186 -20.61 11.70 9.22
CA ASN A 186 -20.97 11.21 10.54
C ASN A 186 -22.09 10.16 10.52
N ALA A 187 -22.94 10.17 9.49
CA ALA A 187 -24.00 9.17 9.31
C ALA A 187 -23.44 7.77 8.99
N ILE A 188 -22.31 7.68 8.29
CA ILE A 188 -21.68 6.41 7.88
C ILE A 188 -20.44 6.04 8.71
N ALA A 189 -19.87 7.00 9.43
CA ALA A 189 -18.65 6.80 10.20
C ALA A 189 -18.90 6.03 11.52
N PRO A 190 -17.96 5.14 11.90
CA PRO A 190 -17.92 4.55 13.24
C PRO A 190 -17.87 5.62 14.33
N ALA A 191 -18.37 5.32 15.53
CA ALA A 191 -18.53 6.30 16.61
C ALA A 191 -17.24 7.07 16.97
N PHE A 192 -16.08 6.39 16.95
CA PHE A 192 -14.79 6.99 17.27
C PHE A 192 -14.22 7.89 16.15
N SER A 193 -14.73 7.76 14.91
CA SER A 193 -14.26 8.54 13.76
C SER A 193 -15.11 9.78 13.47
N ARG A 194 -16.25 9.94 14.15
CA ARG A 194 -17.16 11.08 13.94
C ARG A 194 -16.49 12.42 14.25
N ARG A 195 -16.84 13.45 13.49
CA ARG A 195 -16.31 14.82 13.64
C ARG A 195 -17.36 15.80 14.17
N GLY A 196 -16.91 16.78 14.95
CA GLY A 196 -17.74 17.90 15.39
C GLY A 196 -18.07 18.84 14.22
N LEU A 197 -19.20 19.55 14.33
CA LEU A 197 -19.56 20.60 13.39
C LEU A 197 -18.67 21.83 13.59
N LEU A 198 -18.39 22.54 12.51
CA LEU A 198 -17.60 23.77 12.52
C LEU A 198 -18.50 24.96 12.87
N VAL A 199 -17.95 25.88 13.66
CA VAL A 199 -18.60 27.13 14.06
C VAL A 199 -17.78 28.30 13.52
N LEU A 200 -18.45 29.29 12.93
CA LEU A 200 -17.81 30.41 12.24
C LEU A 200 -16.84 31.19 13.11
N GLU A 201 -17.28 31.56 14.32
CA GLU A 201 -16.48 32.38 15.23
C GLU A 201 -15.17 31.69 15.62
N THR A 202 -15.24 30.38 15.90
CA THR A 202 -14.07 29.56 16.24
C THR A 202 -13.12 29.42 15.07
N GLU A 203 -13.63 29.13 13.86
CA GLU A 203 -12.81 29.01 12.67
C GLU A 203 -12.16 30.35 12.28
N MET A 204 -12.88 31.47 12.44
CA MET A 204 -12.32 32.81 12.23
C MET A 204 -11.22 33.16 13.24
N LYS A 205 -11.39 32.81 14.51
CA LYS A 205 -10.35 32.98 15.52
C LYS A 205 -9.11 32.15 15.18
N ASN A 206 -9.29 30.87 14.85
CA ASN A 206 -8.19 29.98 14.49
C ASN A 206 -7.47 30.45 13.21
N ALA A 207 -8.23 30.89 12.21
CA ALA A 207 -7.67 31.41 10.96
C ALA A 207 -6.83 32.68 11.19
N ARG A 208 -7.26 33.56 12.10
CA ARG A 208 -6.46 34.73 12.50
C ARG A 208 -5.16 34.30 13.16
N GLU A 209 -5.22 33.43 14.16
CA GLU A 209 -4.04 32.92 14.87
C GLU A 209 -3.03 32.25 13.93
N GLU A 210 -3.51 31.46 12.96
CA GLU A 210 -2.67 30.80 11.95
C GLU A 210 -2.10 31.80 10.92
N ALA A 211 -2.83 32.87 10.61
CA ALA A 211 -2.39 33.91 9.67
C ALA A 211 -1.29 34.83 10.25
N LEU A 212 -1.25 35.04 11.57
CA LEU A 212 -0.28 35.92 12.24
C LEU A 212 1.17 35.69 11.80
N PRO A 213 1.76 34.48 11.91
CA PRO A 213 3.16 34.27 11.51
C PRO A 213 3.40 34.58 10.03
N VAL A 214 2.41 34.33 9.17
CA VAL A 214 2.51 34.62 7.73
C VAL A 214 2.51 36.13 7.47
N ILE A 215 1.66 36.88 8.17
CA ILE A 215 1.57 38.34 8.06
C ILE A 215 2.88 38.97 8.53
N ILE A 216 3.36 38.61 9.72
CA ILE A 216 4.60 39.15 10.30
C ILE A 216 5.78 38.89 9.37
N ASN A 217 5.89 37.67 8.84
CA ASN A 217 6.96 37.30 7.92
C ASN A 217 6.90 38.13 6.61
N ARG A 218 5.70 38.32 6.06
CA ARG A 218 5.51 39.14 4.84
C ARG A 218 5.77 40.63 5.06
N LEU A 219 5.38 41.19 6.20
CA LEU A 219 5.66 42.59 6.55
C LEU A 219 7.17 42.83 6.74
N ARG A 220 7.89 41.87 7.34
CA ARG A 220 9.36 41.93 7.51
C ARG A 220 10.11 41.77 6.18
N HIS A 221 9.59 40.98 5.26
CA HIS A 221 10.22 40.68 3.96
C HIS A 221 9.32 41.05 2.76
N PRO A 222 9.01 42.34 2.55
CA PRO A 222 8.07 42.79 1.52
C PRO A 222 8.55 42.52 0.08
N ARG A 223 9.85 42.26 -0.12
CA ARG A 223 10.48 42.01 -1.44
C ARG A 223 10.50 40.53 -1.86
N ALA A 224 10.09 39.61 -0.99
CA ALA A 224 10.12 38.16 -1.29
C ALA A 224 8.94 37.68 -2.13
N THR A 225 8.02 38.56 -2.55
CA THR A 225 7.02 38.25 -3.58
C THR A 225 7.62 38.37 -4.98
N SER A 226 8.79 37.80 -5.24
CA SER A 226 9.33 37.68 -6.60
C SER A 226 9.36 36.21 -7.02
N LYS A 227 8.35 35.86 -7.81
CA LYS A 227 8.14 34.62 -8.59
C LYS A 227 8.05 33.31 -7.78
N PRO A 228 7.08 32.43 -8.07
CA PRO A 228 7.26 31.03 -7.73
C PRO A 228 8.56 30.58 -8.40
N ALA A 229 9.52 30.09 -7.63
CA ALA A 229 10.72 29.47 -8.18
C ALA A 229 10.25 28.51 -9.27
N LYS A 230 10.66 28.76 -10.52
CA LYS A 230 10.49 27.78 -11.59
C LYS A 230 11.14 26.51 -11.07
N GLN A 231 10.32 25.55 -10.67
CA GLN A 231 10.79 24.19 -10.49
C GLN A 231 11.19 23.78 -11.90
N ASP A 232 12.49 23.76 -12.17
CA ASP A 232 13.05 23.13 -13.36
C ASP A 232 12.76 21.63 -13.24
N LYS A 233 11.51 21.26 -13.56
CA LYS A 233 11.11 19.88 -13.76
C LYS A 233 11.88 19.44 -15.01
N LYS A 234 13.04 18.81 -14.80
CA LYS A 234 13.68 18.00 -15.84
C LYS A 234 12.57 17.15 -16.47
N PRO A 235 12.43 17.12 -17.80
CA PRO A 235 11.31 16.44 -18.44
C PRO A 235 11.33 14.98 -18.03
N SER A 236 10.36 14.58 -17.19
CA SER A 236 10.23 13.19 -16.70
C SER A 236 9.78 12.23 -17.79
N THR A 237 9.47 12.74 -18.98
CA THR A 237 9.02 11.96 -20.13
C THR A 237 10.23 11.47 -20.93
N LEU A 238 10.26 10.17 -21.23
CA LEU A 238 11.29 9.49 -22.03
C LEU A 238 11.62 10.23 -23.35
N ILE A 239 10.61 10.85 -23.96
CA ILE A 239 10.70 11.65 -25.18
C ILE A 239 11.60 12.90 -25.01
N GLY A 240 11.60 13.52 -23.83
CA GLY A 240 12.45 14.69 -23.52
C GLY A 240 13.93 14.34 -23.43
N ARG A 241 14.25 13.17 -22.83
CA ARG A 241 15.63 12.66 -22.76
C ARG A 241 16.19 12.29 -24.14
N ILE A 242 15.37 11.74 -25.03
CA ILE A 242 15.80 11.39 -26.40
C ILE A 242 16.14 12.66 -27.20
N ARG A 243 15.41 13.77 -26.98
CA ARG A 243 15.70 15.04 -27.63
C ARG A 243 17.02 15.68 -27.17
N GLU A 244 17.41 15.52 -25.90
CA GLU A 244 18.71 15.98 -25.40
C GLU A 244 19.89 15.11 -25.90
N LEU A 245 19.67 13.81 -26.14
CA LEU A 245 20.72 12.91 -26.64
C LEU A 245 21.02 13.07 -28.14
N PHE A 246 20.05 13.56 -28.93
CA PHE A 246 20.20 13.70 -30.39
C PHE A 246 20.19 15.16 -30.88
N GLY A 247 20.05 16.14 -29.99
CA GLY A 247 19.93 17.56 -30.33
C GLY A 247 21.19 18.35 -30.00
N GLY A 248 22.29 18.09 -30.70
CA GLY A 248 23.55 18.80 -30.51
C GLY A 248 24.51 18.65 -31.69
N VAL A 249 24.07 19.01 -32.89
CA VAL A 249 24.97 19.35 -34.02
C VAL A 249 24.31 20.47 -34.82
N ASN A 250 25.08 21.55 -35.06
CA ASN A 250 24.74 22.64 -35.98
C ASN A 250 24.50 22.13 -37.40
#